data_AF-A0A3M7NDT6-F1
#
_entry.id   AF-A0A3M7NDT6-F1
#
_cell.length_a   1.000
_cell.length_b   1.000
_cell.length_c   1.000
_cell.angle_alpha   90.00
_cell.angle_beta   90.00
_cell.angle_gamma   90.00
#
_symmetry.space_group_name_H-M   'P 1'
#
loop_
_entity.id
_entity.type
_entity.pdbx_description
1 polymer ?
#
loop_
_entity_poly.entity_id
_entity_poly.type
_entity_poly.pdbx_seq_one_letter_code
_entity_poly.pdbx_strand_id
1 'polypeptide(L)'
;MGPVSPGAQLSQNHWSIYLLVVEGGSVRLNIEADTGPGEDWGVFKISRHLYELTVSNVRYWDFPVASSIAVGKILALIWDKKRHRYRMNSTGVGCRYWVLTIISDFVEAGYCDENAATTLAESIEFNYSRNQQPIALPMIAGTFY
;
A
#
# COMPACT_ATOMS: atom_id res chain seq x y z
N MET A 1 -17.98 25.12 4.40
CA MET A 1 -17.83 23.73 4.89
C MET A 1 -19.13 23.34 5.56
N GLY A 2 -19.82 22.30 5.07
CA GLY A 2 -20.96 21.71 5.77
C GLY A 2 -20.46 20.77 6.87
N PRO A 3 -21.22 20.56 7.94
CA PRO A 3 -20.83 19.63 9.01
C PRO A 3 -20.72 18.21 8.45
N VAL A 4 -19.72 17.46 8.90
CA VAL A 4 -19.72 16.00 8.77
C VAL A 4 -20.86 15.47 9.64
N SER A 5 -21.83 14.78 9.03
CA SER A 5 -22.93 14.19 9.78
C SER A 5 -22.39 13.23 10.85
N PRO A 6 -22.92 13.23 12.08
CA PRO A 6 -22.61 12.19 13.05
C PRO A 6 -22.89 10.81 12.44
N GLY A 7 -21.86 9.96 12.36
CA GLY A 7 -21.94 8.65 11.70
C GLY A 7 -21.50 8.60 10.23
N ALA A 8 -21.08 9.71 9.62
CA ALA A 8 -20.46 9.69 8.30
C ALA A 8 -19.08 9.03 8.37
N GLN A 9 -18.93 7.87 7.73
CA GLN A 9 -17.64 7.21 7.57
C GLN A 9 -16.75 8.10 6.70
N LEU A 10 -15.62 8.55 7.25
CA LEU A 10 -14.60 9.23 6.44
C LEU A 10 -14.19 8.29 5.30
N SER A 11 -14.22 8.78 4.06
CA SER A 11 -13.58 8.09 2.95
C SER A 11 -12.09 8.01 3.23
N GLN A 12 -11.59 6.81 3.50
CA GLN A 12 -10.20 6.58 3.82
C GLN A 12 -9.41 6.34 2.55
N ASN A 13 -8.17 6.82 2.51
CA ASN A 13 -7.29 6.50 1.39
C ASN A 13 -6.96 5.03 1.34
N HIS A 14 -6.92 4.51 0.12
CA HIS A 14 -6.42 3.18 -0.16
C HIS A 14 -4.95 3.25 -0.57
N TRP A 15 -4.09 2.49 0.10
CA TRP A 15 -2.66 2.43 -0.18
C TRP A 15 -2.33 1.21 -1.03
N SER A 16 -1.51 1.40 -2.06
CA SER A 16 -1.06 0.33 -2.95
C SER A 16 0.34 0.66 -3.47
N ILE A 17 1.07 -0.35 -3.93
CA ILE A 17 2.45 -0.19 -4.41
C ILE A 17 2.44 -0.28 -5.93
N TYR A 18 3.15 0.62 -6.58
CA TYR A 18 3.33 0.62 -8.03
C TYR A 18 4.81 0.37 -8.35
N LEU A 19 5.08 -0.70 -9.08
CA LEU A 19 6.41 -1.00 -9.62
C LEU A 19 6.50 -0.39 -11.02
N LEU A 20 7.30 0.66 -11.17
CA LEU A 20 7.51 1.30 -12.47
C LEU A 20 8.42 0.44 -13.33
N VAL A 21 8.04 0.19 -14.58
CA VAL A 21 8.81 -0.67 -15.50
C VAL A 21 9.50 0.18 -16.57
N VAL A 22 10.73 -0.18 -16.92
CA VAL A 22 11.59 0.61 -17.84
C VAL A 22 10.95 0.83 -19.22
N GLU A 23 10.17 -0.13 -19.71
CA GLU A 23 9.43 -0.03 -20.98
C GLU A 23 8.19 0.88 -20.90
N GLY A 24 7.93 1.50 -19.75
CA GLY A 24 6.79 2.35 -19.48
C GLY A 24 5.62 1.62 -18.80
N GLY A 25 4.87 2.36 -18.00
CA GLY A 25 3.73 1.84 -17.24
C GLY A 25 4.13 1.28 -15.88
N SER A 26 3.25 0.47 -15.29
CA SER A 26 3.45 -0.04 -13.93
C SER A 26 2.82 -1.40 -13.67
N VAL A 27 3.33 -2.08 -12.65
CA VAL A 27 2.68 -3.24 -12.03
C VAL A 27 2.22 -2.84 -10.63
N ARG A 28 0.91 -2.86 -10.40
CA ARG A 28 0.33 -2.55 -9.10
C ARG A 28 0.24 -3.80 -8.25
N LEU A 29 0.81 -3.73 -7.06
CA LEU A 29 0.65 -4.70 -5.98
C LEU A 29 -0.37 -4.13 -5.00
N ASN A 30 -1.43 -4.89 -4.77
CA ASN A 30 -2.56 -4.41 -3.98
C ASN A 30 -3.04 -5.46 -2.98
N ILE A 31 -3.53 -5.00 -1.83
CA ILE A 31 -4.32 -5.82 -0.92
C ILE A 31 -5.66 -5.13 -0.67
N GLU A 32 -6.76 -5.83 -0.94
CA GLU A 32 -8.12 -5.33 -0.73
C GLU A 32 -8.81 -6.19 0.33
N ALA A 33 -9.75 -5.60 1.09
CA ALA A 33 -10.55 -6.40 2.02
C ALA A 33 -11.45 -7.33 1.21
N ASP A 34 -11.57 -8.58 1.65
CA ASP A 34 -12.63 -9.44 1.13
C ASP A 34 -13.99 -8.86 1.54
N THR A 35 -14.93 -8.89 0.60
CA THR A 35 -16.31 -8.41 0.81
C THR A 35 -17.27 -9.56 1.10
N GLY A 36 -16.76 -10.80 1.18
CA GLY A 36 -17.51 -11.99 1.56
C GLY A 36 -18.00 -11.93 3.02
N PRO A 37 -19.16 -12.53 3.35
CA PRO A 37 -19.67 -12.53 4.73
C PRO A 37 -18.72 -13.24 5.70
N GLY A 38 -18.27 -12.53 6.74
CA GLY A 38 -17.45 -13.08 7.82
C GLY A 38 -15.97 -13.27 7.48
N GLU A 39 -15.50 -12.71 6.36
CA GLU A 39 -14.12 -12.83 5.93
C GLU A 39 -13.35 -11.52 6.17
N ASP A 40 -12.45 -11.50 7.14
CA ASP A 40 -11.50 -10.39 7.34
C ASP A 40 -10.23 -10.59 6.49
N TRP A 41 -10.28 -11.42 5.44
CA TRP A 41 -9.11 -11.74 4.64
C TRP A 41 -8.72 -10.58 3.72
N GLY A 42 -7.42 -10.41 3.52
CA GLY A 42 -6.87 -9.55 2.49
C GLY A 42 -6.72 -10.33 1.19
N VAL A 43 -7.33 -9.84 0.11
CA VAL A 43 -7.18 -10.37 -1.23
C VAL A 43 -5.99 -9.69 -1.89
N PHE A 44 -4.89 -10.42 -2.03
CA PHE A 44 -3.71 -9.94 -2.76
C PHE A 44 -3.97 -9.96 -4.28
N LYS A 45 -3.82 -8.79 -4.92
CA LYS A 45 -4.06 -8.60 -6.35
C LYS A 45 -2.83 -7.99 -7.02
N ILE A 46 -2.56 -8.47 -8.23
CA ILE A 46 -1.52 -7.94 -9.11
C ILE A 46 -2.17 -7.52 -10.42
N SER A 47 -1.91 -6.30 -10.86
CA SER A 47 -2.43 -5.78 -12.13
C SER A 47 -1.36 -4.99 -12.89
N ARG A 48 -1.29 -5.17 -14.21
CA ARG A 48 -0.46 -4.34 -15.09
C ARG A 48 -1.25 -3.14 -15.59
N HIS A 49 -0.62 -1.97 -15.62
CA HIS A 49 -1.18 -0.74 -16.13
C HIS A 49 -0.25 -0.09 -17.16
N LEU A 50 -0.84 0.59 -18.15
CA LEU A 50 -0.10 1.34 -19.18
C LEU A 50 0.37 2.71 -18.69
N TYR A 51 -0.01 3.11 -17.47
CA TYR A 51 0.39 4.35 -16.83
C TYR A 51 1.31 4.05 -15.64
N GLU A 52 2.19 5.01 -15.32
CA GLU A 52 3.07 4.95 -14.15
C GLU A 52 2.34 5.41 -12.89
N LEU A 53 1.60 6.52 -12.99
CA LEU A 53 0.85 7.11 -11.88
C LEU A 53 -0.65 7.16 -12.20
N THR A 54 -1.48 6.68 -11.27
CA THR A 54 -2.95 6.73 -11.43
C THR A 54 -3.49 8.16 -11.33
N VAL A 55 -4.49 8.51 -12.14
CA VAL A 55 -5.19 9.82 -12.07
C VAL A 55 -6.03 10.01 -10.80
N SER A 56 -6.32 8.91 -10.09
CA SER A 56 -7.03 8.91 -8.81
C SER A 56 -6.11 9.16 -7.61
N ASN A 57 -4.80 9.36 -7.82
CA ASN A 57 -3.87 9.60 -6.73
C ASN A 57 -4.24 10.89 -5.97
N VAL A 58 -4.04 10.86 -4.65
CA VAL A 58 -4.14 12.03 -3.77
C VAL A 58 -2.74 12.44 -3.30
N ARG A 59 -1.89 11.45 -3.05
CA ARG A 59 -0.46 11.56 -2.77
C ARG A 59 0.28 10.34 -3.30
N TYR A 60 1.58 10.48 -3.52
CA TYR A 60 2.48 9.41 -3.88
C TYR A 60 3.89 9.70 -3.34
N TRP A 61 4.68 8.65 -3.19
CA TRP A 61 6.08 8.68 -2.77
C TRP A 61 6.82 7.71 -3.66
N ASP A 62 7.87 8.20 -4.32
CA ASP A 62 8.71 7.38 -5.19
C ASP A 62 10.02 7.07 -4.48
N PHE A 63 10.43 5.81 -4.56
CA PHE A 63 11.68 5.34 -4.00
C PHE A 63 12.52 4.70 -5.11
N PRO A 64 13.80 5.10 -5.28
CA PRO A 64 14.69 4.43 -6.20
C PRO A 64 14.78 2.94 -5.89
N VAL A 65 14.68 2.10 -6.93
CA VAL A 65 14.90 0.66 -6.84
C VAL A 65 16.35 0.32 -7.13
N ALA A 66 16.83 -0.81 -6.60
CA ALA A 66 18.14 -1.33 -6.94
C ALA A 66 18.21 -1.65 -8.45
N SER A 67 19.39 -1.50 -9.04
CA SER A 67 19.58 -1.69 -10.47
C SER A 67 19.19 -3.11 -10.92
N SER A 68 18.53 -3.19 -12.08
CA SER A 68 18.18 -4.45 -12.75
C SER A 68 17.27 -5.41 -11.95
N ILE A 69 16.47 -4.91 -11.00
CA ILE A 69 15.45 -5.73 -10.33
C ILE A 69 14.25 -5.97 -11.26
N ALA A 70 13.96 -7.24 -11.51
CA ALA A 70 12.77 -7.68 -12.21
C ALA A 70 11.55 -7.77 -11.27
N VAL A 71 10.36 -7.49 -11.80
CA VAL A 71 9.08 -7.68 -11.08
C VAL A 71 8.97 -9.09 -10.51
N GLY A 72 9.41 -10.12 -11.25
CA GLY A 72 9.40 -11.51 -10.78
C GLY A 72 10.17 -11.74 -9.48
N LYS A 73 11.28 -11.02 -9.25
CA LYS A 73 12.08 -11.12 -8.02
C LYS A 73 11.36 -10.48 -6.83
N ILE A 74 10.63 -9.39 -7.08
CA ILE A 74 9.76 -8.74 -6.08
C ILE A 74 8.60 -9.66 -5.70
N LEU A 75 7.94 -10.26 -6.69
CA LEU A 75 6.86 -11.21 -6.43
C LEU A 75 7.38 -12.44 -5.68
N ALA A 76 8.52 -13.02 -6.06
CA ALA A 76 9.10 -14.15 -5.32
C ALA A 76 9.27 -13.82 -3.83
N LEU A 77 9.84 -12.65 -3.49
CA LEU A 77 10.00 -12.22 -2.10
C LEU A 77 8.66 -12.15 -1.33
N ILE A 78 7.61 -11.63 -1.97
CA ILE A 78 6.26 -11.55 -1.39
C ILE A 78 5.69 -12.94 -1.10
N TRP A 79 5.95 -13.92 -1.97
CA TRP A 79 5.50 -15.30 -1.77
C TRP A 79 6.32 -16.00 -0.69
N ASP A 80 7.64 -15.87 -0.73
CA ASP A 80 8.56 -16.51 0.21
C ASP A 80 8.33 -16.02 1.65
N LYS A 81 8.10 -14.71 1.83
CA LYS A 81 7.71 -14.11 3.12
C LYS A 81 6.22 -14.23 3.45
N LYS A 82 5.45 -14.93 2.60
CA LYS A 82 3.99 -15.13 2.72
C LYS A 82 3.17 -13.85 2.89
N ARG A 83 3.62 -12.74 2.32
CA ARG A 83 2.93 -11.44 2.47
C ARG A 83 1.62 -11.36 1.69
N HIS A 84 1.39 -12.29 0.77
CA HIS A 84 0.10 -12.49 0.11
C HIS A 84 -0.96 -13.11 1.04
N ARG A 85 -0.56 -13.73 2.17
CA ARG A 85 -1.45 -14.28 3.19
C ARG A 85 -1.61 -13.29 4.32
N TYR A 86 -2.54 -12.37 4.15
CA TYR A 86 -2.77 -11.29 5.08
C TYR A 86 -4.22 -11.27 5.52
N ARG A 87 -4.45 -11.06 6.82
CA ARG A 87 -5.77 -10.78 7.39
C ARG A 87 -5.84 -9.30 7.75
N MET A 88 -6.84 -8.62 7.21
CA MET A 88 -7.13 -7.22 7.51
C MET A 88 -7.54 -7.07 8.98
N ASN A 89 -7.30 -5.89 9.54
CA ASN A 89 -7.86 -5.53 10.83
C ASN A 89 -9.38 -5.29 10.72
N SER A 90 -10.07 -5.31 11.85
CA SER A 90 -11.54 -5.12 11.94
C SER A 90 -12.04 -3.75 11.49
N THR A 91 -11.14 -2.81 11.19
CA THR A 91 -11.47 -1.45 10.75
C THR A 91 -11.39 -1.27 9.24
N GLY A 92 -10.97 -2.29 8.48
CA GLY A 92 -10.86 -2.25 7.01
C GLY A 92 -9.68 -1.42 6.50
N VAL A 93 -8.74 -1.04 7.37
CA VAL A 93 -7.62 -0.12 7.08
C VAL A 93 -6.27 -0.85 7.02
N GLY A 94 -6.30 -2.16 6.87
CA GLY A 94 -5.10 -3.00 6.93
C GLY A 94 -4.11 -2.77 5.78
N CYS A 95 -4.48 -2.06 4.72
CA CYS A 95 -3.60 -1.82 3.57
C CYS A 95 -2.35 -0.99 3.95
N ARG A 96 -2.46 -0.04 4.89
CA ARG A 96 -1.30 0.75 5.37
C ARG A 96 -0.20 -0.12 5.97
N TYR A 97 -0.59 -0.98 6.93
CA TYR A 97 0.35 -1.89 7.58
C TYR A 97 0.97 -2.88 6.60
N TRP A 98 0.15 -3.40 5.68
CA TRP A 98 0.65 -4.26 4.61
C TRP A 98 1.68 -3.54 3.73
N VAL A 99 1.37 -2.34 3.24
CA VAL A 99 2.28 -1.55 2.40
C VAL A 99 3.59 -1.24 3.13
N LEU A 100 3.55 -0.76 4.37
CA LEU A 100 4.77 -0.48 5.14
C LEU A 100 5.61 -1.75 5.34
N THR A 101 4.95 -2.89 5.60
CA THR A 101 5.65 -4.17 5.76
C THR A 101 6.35 -4.59 4.47
N ILE A 102 5.66 -4.50 3.32
CA ILE A 102 6.26 -4.84 2.02
C ILE A 102 7.46 -3.95 1.70
N ILE A 103 7.34 -2.64 1.92
CA ILE A 103 8.46 -1.71 1.69
C ILE A 103 9.62 -2.00 2.64
N SER A 104 9.34 -2.35 3.90
CA SER A 104 10.38 -2.80 4.84
C SER A 104 11.07 -4.08 4.36
N ASP A 105 10.32 -5.06 3.84
CA ASP A 105 10.89 -6.27 3.27
C ASP A 105 11.77 -5.96 2.03
N PHE A 106 11.40 -4.96 1.22
CA PHE A 106 12.21 -4.51 0.08
C PHE A 106 13.51 -3.86 0.54
N VAL A 107 13.46 -3.03 1.58
CA VAL A 107 14.67 -2.45 2.19
C VAL A 107 15.59 -3.54 2.72
N GLU A 108 15.07 -4.50 3.51
CA GLU A 108 15.85 -5.61 4.05
C GLU A 108 16.50 -6.48 2.96
N ALA A 109 15.81 -6.66 1.83
CA ALA A 109 16.33 -7.42 0.69
C ALA A 109 17.30 -6.60 -0.20
N GLY A 110 17.51 -5.31 0.09
CA GLY A 110 18.31 -4.39 -0.72
C GLY A 110 17.69 -4.09 -2.08
N TYR A 111 16.36 -4.08 -2.17
CA TYR A 111 15.61 -3.88 -3.42
C TYR A 111 15.24 -2.43 -3.70
N CYS A 112 15.27 -1.56 -2.69
CA CYS A 112 15.06 -0.12 -2.82
C CYS A 112 15.90 0.67 -1.82
N ASP A 113 15.79 2.00 -1.88
CA ASP A 113 16.44 2.94 -0.98
C ASP A 113 16.29 2.53 0.50
N GLU A 114 17.39 2.53 1.25
CA GLU A 114 17.43 2.11 2.66
C GLU A 114 16.54 2.96 3.58
N ASN A 115 16.24 4.20 3.18
CA ASN A 115 15.37 5.11 3.91
C ASN A 115 13.90 5.04 3.48
N ALA A 116 13.54 4.16 2.53
CA ALA A 116 12.18 4.10 1.99
C ALA A 116 11.16 3.78 3.09
N ALA A 117 11.44 2.80 3.95
CA ALA A 117 10.53 2.40 5.01
C ALA A 117 10.36 3.48 6.09
N THR A 118 11.46 4.14 6.50
CA THR A 118 11.42 5.22 7.50
C THR A 118 10.69 6.45 6.96
N THR A 119 10.99 6.86 5.73
CA THR A 119 10.28 7.97 5.05
C THR A 119 8.79 7.67 4.91
N LEU A 120 8.43 6.44 4.56
CA LEU A 120 7.03 6.05 4.43
C LEU A 120 6.32 6.00 5.78
N ALA A 121 6.97 5.55 6.84
CA ALA A 121 6.40 5.52 8.19
C ALA A 121 5.96 6.92 8.69
N GLU A 122 6.68 7.98 8.30
CA GLU A 122 6.32 9.36 8.64
C GLU A 122 5.06 9.87 7.94
N SER A 123 4.60 9.20 6.86
CA SER A 123 3.50 9.67 6.02
C SER A 123 2.30 8.72 5.99
N ILE A 124 2.52 7.43 6.23
CA ILE A 124 1.49 6.41 6.01
C ILE A 124 0.34 6.47 7.03
N GLU A 125 0.58 7.05 8.21
CA GLU A 125 -0.42 7.23 9.27
C GLU A 125 -1.34 8.45 9.07
N PHE A 126 -1.40 9.01 7.87
CA PHE A 126 -2.29 10.11 7.54
C PHE A 126 -3.38 9.71 6.52
N ASN A 127 -4.52 10.35 6.65
CA ASN A 127 -5.55 10.42 5.62
C ASN A 127 -5.42 11.75 4.88
N TYR A 128 -5.18 11.67 3.58
CA TYR A 128 -4.99 12.77 2.67
C TYR A 128 -6.27 13.06 1.88
N SER A 129 -6.54 14.34 1.72
CA SER A 129 -7.58 14.87 0.84
C SER A 129 -6.99 15.96 -0.03
N ARG A 130 -7.54 16.14 -1.23
CA ARG A 130 -7.11 17.26 -2.10
C ARG A 130 -7.42 18.58 -1.39
N ASN A 131 -6.45 19.48 -1.35
CA ASN A 131 -6.59 20.84 -0.80
C ASN A 131 -6.99 20.92 0.68
N GLN A 132 -6.70 19.90 1.47
CA GLN A 132 -6.94 19.88 2.92
C GLN A 132 -5.68 19.45 3.66
N GLN A 133 -5.58 19.84 4.93
CA GLN A 133 -4.53 19.33 5.80
C GLN A 133 -4.72 17.82 6.04
N PRO A 134 -3.64 17.03 6.06
CA PRO A 134 -3.73 15.61 6.38
C PRO A 134 -4.32 15.40 7.78
N ILE A 135 -5.17 14.40 7.92
CA ILE A 135 -5.76 14.02 9.21
C ILE A 135 -5.03 12.78 9.71
N ALA A 136 -4.49 12.82 10.93
CA ALA A 136 -3.88 11.65 11.54
C ALA A 136 -4.89 10.50 11.63
N LEU A 137 -4.50 9.34 11.13
CA LEU A 137 -5.28 8.12 11.15
C LEU A 137 -4.32 6.97 11.50
N PRO A 138 -4.14 6.71 12.81
CA PRO A 138 -3.17 5.74 13.31
C PRO A 138 -3.29 4.40 12.60
N MET A 139 -2.14 3.82 12.25
CA MET A 139 -2.12 2.53 11.58
C MET A 139 -2.46 1.41 12.57
N ILE A 140 -3.33 0.50 12.14
CA ILE A 140 -3.66 -0.70 12.92
C ILE A 140 -3.07 -1.89 12.17
N ALA A 141 -2.26 -2.69 12.87
CA ALA A 141 -1.64 -3.87 12.27
C ALA A 141 -2.68 -4.95 11.95
N GLY A 142 -2.50 -5.62 10.80
CA GLY A 142 -3.15 -6.88 10.50
C GLY A 142 -2.26 -8.07 10.87
N THR A 143 -2.53 -9.25 10.30
CA THR A 143 -1.78 -10.48 10.64
C THR A 143 -1.36 -11.24 9.38
N PHE A 144 -0.13 -11.74 9.35
CA PHE A 144 0.43 -12.59 8.28
C PHE A 144 0.47 -14.07 8.69
N TYR A 145 0.37 -15.01 7.73
CA TYR A 145 0.28 -16.48 7.96
C TYR A 145 1.17 -17.31 7.01
#